data_AF-A0A9Q1JRH4-F1
#
_entry.id   AF-A0A9Q1JRH4-F1
#
_cell.length_a   1.000
_cell.length_b   1.000
_cell.length_c   1.000
_cell.angle_alpha   90.00
_cell.angle_beta   90.00
_cell.angle_gamma   90.00
#
_symmetry.space_group_name_H-M   'P 1'
#
loop_
_entity.id
_entity.type
_entity.pdbx_description
1 polymer ?
#
loop_
_entity_poly.entity_id
_entity_poly.type
_entity_poly.pdbx_seq_one_letter_code
_entity_poly.pdbx_strand_id
1 'polypeptide(L)'
;MTFCRHNLNCSMTLVTRSSSLKRDLYISINHSAMLLVKQQSKAEWISFGDECTRVFMAKIKQRRAWTSIYHIKDQHDQRVEGFEAVSKVMTNYYKKLLDEKDHHRTQVDTQVINLGDCLNLEQQMQLGMPFSDSDIKRVLFSIPSHKSLGPDGYNSGFYKARWEDIGPLL
;
A
#
# COMPACT_ATOMS: atom_id res chain seq x y z
N MET A 1 -38.97 -45.83 26.66
CA MET A 1 -38.80 -45.40 25.24
C MET A 1 -38.37 -43.94 25.21
N THR A 2 -37.08 -43.65 25.41
CA THR A 2 -36.60 -42.26 25.47
C THR A 2 -35.19 -42.17 24.89
N PHE A 3 -35.04 -42.51 23.62
CA PHE A 3 -33.76 -42.47 22.92
C PHE A 3 -33.92 -41.81 21.54
N CYS A 4 -34.50 -40.60 21.50
CA CYS A 4 -34.59 -39.84 20.23
C CYS A 4 -34.79 -38.31 20.38
N ARG A 5 -34.39 -37.68 21.50
CA ARG A 5 -34.46 -36.21 21.66
C ARG A 5 -33.12 -35.47 21.63
N HIS A 6 -31.99 -36.18 21.72
CA HIS A 6 -30.66 -35.55 21.73
C HIS A 6 -30.05 -35.32 20.33
N ASN A 7 -30.57 -35.98 19.29
CA ASN A 7 -29.97 -35.94 17.95
C ASN A 7 -30.39 -34.70 17.13
N LEU A 8 -31.62 -34.21 17.33
CA LEU A 8 -32.18 -33.08 16.57
C LEU A 8 -31.58 -31.72 16.97
N ASN A 9 -31.26 -31.51 18.25
CA ASN A 9 -30.62 -30.26 18.71
C ASN A 9 -29.14 -30.16 18.27
N CYS A 10 -28.43 -31.28 18.16
CA CYS A 10 -27.07 -31.30 17.62
C CYS A 10 -27.07 -31.00 16.11
N SER A 11 -28.03 -31.56 15.36
CA SER A 11 -28.18 -31.26 13.93
C SER A 11 -28.56 -29.79 13.66
N MET A 12 -29.48 -29.22 14.45
CA MET A 12 -29.86 -27.80 14.31
C MET A 12 -28.71 -26.85 14.67
N THR A 13 -27.96 -27.13 15.73
CA THR A 13 -26.81 -26.31 16.13
C THR A 13 -25.66 -26.40 15.13
N LEU A 14 -25.41 -27.57 14.54
CA LEU A 14 -24.44 -27.74 13.45
C LEU A 14 -24.86 -27.02 12.16
N VAL A 15 -26.14 -27.07 11.80
CA VAL A 15 -26.69 -26.36 10.62
C VAL A 15 -26.66 -24.84 10.82
N THR A 16 -27.03 -24.35 12.01
CA THR A 16 -26.96 -22.93 12.36
C THR A 16 -25.51 -22.44 12.42
N ARG A 17 -24.58 -23.25 12.96
CA ARG A 17 -23.14 -22.95 12.96
C ARG A 17 -22.55 -22.94 11.55
N SER A 18 -22.91 -23.90 10.70
CA SER A 18 -22.53 -23.94 9.28
C SER A 18 -23.06 -22.72 8.53
N SER A 19 -24.29 -22.30 8.81
CA SER A 19 -24.92 -21.12 8.21
C SER A 19 -24.26 -19.82 8.68
N SER A 20 -23.89 -19.71 9.96
CA SER A 20 -23.14 -18.56 10.50
C SER A 20 -21.77 -18.44 9.84
N LEU A 21 -21.00 -19.53 9.77
CA LEU A 21 -19.67 -19.54 9.17
C LEU A 21 -19.70 -19.11 7.70
N LYS A 22 -20.70 -19.57 6.93
CA LYS A 22 -20.89 -19.13 5.54
C LYS A 22 -21.18 -17.64 5.45
N ARG A 23 -21.96 -17.11 6.39
CA ARG A 23 -22.29 -15.67 6.47
C ARG A 23 -21.06 -14.83 6.80
N ASP A 24 -20.27 -15.27 7.78
CA ASP A 24 -19.04 -14.59 8.19
C ASP A 24 -17.99 -14.61 7.07
N LEU A 25 -17.86 -15.74 6.38
CA LEU A 25 -17.01 -15.86 5.20
C LEU A 25 -17.46 -14.90 4.09
N TYR A 26 -18.76 -14.85 3.79
CA TYR A 26 -19.32 -13.94 2.80
C TYR A 26 -19.03 -12.47 3.14
N ILE A 27 -19.24 -12.08 4.40
CA ILE A 27 -18.95 -10.72 4.88
C ILE A 27 -17.45 -10.41 4.71
N SER A 28 -16.58 -11.35 5.08
CA SER A 28 -15.13 -11.19 4.97
C SER A 28 -14.66 -11.00 3.51
N ILE A 29 -15.21 -11.80 2.58
CA ILE A 29 -14.91 -11.69 1.15
C ILE A 29 -15.36 -10.34 0.59
N ASN A 30 -16.59 -9.92 0.89
CA ASN A 30 -17.13 -8.65 0.42
C ASN A 30 -16.35 -7.46 0.99
N HIS A 31 -16.02 -7.50 2.28
CA HIS A 31 -15.20 -6.48 2.93
C HIS A 31 -13.81 -6.37 2.26
N SER A 32 -13.18 -7.50 1.96
CA SER A 32 -11.88 -7.55 1.28
C SER A 32 -11.96 -6.98 -0.14
N ALA A 33 -13.01 -7.33 -0.90
CA ALA A 33 -13.27 -6.78 -2.23
C ALA A 33 -13.48 -5.26 -2.18
N MET A 34 -14.24 -4.76 -1.20
CA MET A 34 -14.45 -3.32 -0.99
C MET A 34 -13.15 -2.59 -0.67
N LEU A 35 -12.29 -3.15 0.19
CA LEU A 35 -10.98 -2.57 0.50
C LEU A 35 -10.09 -2.46 -0.75
N LEU A 36 -10.09 -3.49 -1.61
CA LEU A 36 -9.36 -3.49 -2.87
C LEU A 36 -9.87 -2.40 -3.83
N VAL A 37 -11.19 -2.26 -3.97
CA VAL A 37 -11.80 -1.19 -4.80
C VAL A 37 -11.48 0.20 -4.25
N LYS A 38 -11.48 0.37 -2.91
CA LYS A 38 -11.09 1.62 -2.25
C LYS A 38 -9.61 1.94 -2.52
N GLN A 39 -8.72 0.96 -2.42
CA GLN A 39 -7.30 1.12 -2.71
C GLN A 39 -7.06 1.51 -4.18
N GLN A 40 -7.72 0.84 -5.12
CA GLN A 40 -7.58 1.12 -6.56
C GLN A 40 -8.15 2.48 -6.97
N SER A 41 -9.30 2.87 -6.40
CA SER A 41 -9.95 4.14 -6.72
C SER A 41 -9.26 5.35 -6.09
N LYS A 42 -8.55 5.20 -4.95
CA LYS A 42 -8.01 6.31 -4.13
C LYS A 42 -9.07 7.38 -3.77
N ALA A 43 -10.33 6.99 -3.68
CA ALA A 43 -11.41 7.87 -3.24
C ALA A 43 -11.55 7.82 -1.71
N GLU A 44 -10.86 8.71 -1.00
CA GLU A 44 -10.92 8.79 0.48
C GLU A 44 -12.27 9.34 0.99
N TRP A 45 -12.94 10.18 0.19
CA TRP A 45 -14.16 10.93 0.55
C TRP A 45 -15.47 10.11 0.50
N ILE A 46 -15.45 8.91 -0.07
CA ILE A 46 -16.65 8.08 -0.19
C ILE A 46 -16.69 7.10 0.98
N SER A 47 -17.41 7.48 2.03
CA SER A 47 -17.60 6.66 3.23
C SER A 47 -18.97 5.98 3.21
N PHE A 48 -18.94 4.66 3.45
CA PHE A 48 -20.04 3.74 3.80
C PHE A 48 -21.45 4.17 3.36
N GLY A 49 -21.87 3.72 2.18
CA GLY A 49 -23.27 3.89 1.77
C GLY A 49 -23.68 3.08 0.56
N ASP A 50 -22.75 2.80 -0.37
CA ASP A 50 -23.10 2.04 -1.57
C ASP A 50 -21.97 1.08 -1.98
N GLU A 51 -22.31 -0.21 -2.01
CA GLU A 51 -21.43 -1.35 -2.24
C GLU A 51 -20.89 -1.33 -3.68
N CYS A 52 -19.57 -1.23 -3.87
CA CYS A 52 -18.88 -1.47 -5.16
C CYS A 52 -19.61 -0.95 -6.42
N THR A 53 -20.22 0.22 -6.35
CA THR A 53 -21.05 0.76 -7.44
C THR A 53 -20.28 0.96 -8.74
N ARG A 54 -21.03 0.99 -9.84
CA ARG A 54 -20.61 1.43 -11.17
C ARG A 54 -19.74 2.70 -11.13
N VAL A 55 -19.96 3.59 -10.16
CA VAL A 55 -19.18 4.81 -9.95
C VAL A 55 -17.72 4.51 -9.57
N PHE A 56 -17.46 3.56 -8.67
CA PHE A 56 -16.09 3.17 -8.32
C PHE A 56 -15.35 2.59 -9.52
N MET A 57 -16.01 1.71 -10.28
CA MET A 57 -15.43 1.11 -11.47
C MET A 57 -15.17 2.17 -12.56
N ALA A 58 -16.07 3.12 -12.73
CA ALA A 58 -15.87 4.27 -13.62
C ALA A 58 -14.69 5.14 -13.17
N LYS A 59 -14.54 5.40 -11.86
CA LYS A 59 -13.39 6.14 -11.31
C LYS A 59 -12.07 5.40 -11.48
N ILE A 60 -12.05 4.09 -11.27
CA ILE A 60 -10.85 3.25 -11.52
C ILE A 60 -10.48 3.31 -13.00
N LYS A 61 -11.45 3.17 -13.92
CA LYS A 61 -11.22 3.28 -15.37
C LYS A 61 -10.71 4.68 -15.76
N GLN A 62 -11.36 5.74 -15.26
CA GLN A 62 -10.94 7.12 -15.47
C GLN A 62 -9.50 7.31 -15.02
N ARG A 63 -9.17 6.86 -13.81
CA ARG A 63 -7.83 6.99 -13.25
C ARG A 63 -6.81 6.21 -14.06
N ARG A 64 -7.09 4.94 -14.42
CA ARG A 64 -6.21 4.14 -15.28
C ARG A 64 -5.92 4.86 -16.59
N ALA A 65 -6.93 5.43 -17.24
CA ALA A 65 -6.74 6.19 -18.48
C ALA A 65 -5.87 7.44 -18.26
N TRP A 66 -6.13 8.20 -17.19
CA TRP A 66 -5.38 9.43 -16.88
C TRP A 66 -3.93 9.18 -16.44
N THR A 67 -3.67 8.09 -15.71
CA THR A 67 -2.31 7.75 -15.25
C THR A 67 -1.51 6.95 -16.26
N SER A 68 -2.14 6.49 -17.35
CA SER A 68 -1.46 5.74 -18.40
C SER A 68 -0.68 6.68 -19.30
N ILE A 69 0.63 6.46 -19.39
CA ILE A 69 1.49 7.20 -20.31
C ILE A 69 1.57 6.38 -21.60
N TYR A 70 0.72 6.72 -22.57
CA TYR A 70 0.66 6.01 -23.86
C TYR A 70 1.65 6.56 -24.89
N HIS A 71 2.09 7.80 -24.72
CA HIS A 71 3.07 8.44 -25.59
C HIS A 71 4.04 9.28 -24.77
N ILE A 72 5.29 9.34 -25.23
CA ILE A 72 6.36 10.15 -24.65
C ILE A 72 7.24 10.66 -25.79
N LYS A 73 8.02 11.71 -25.55
CA LYS A 73 9.11 12.09 -26.45
C LYS A 73 10.40 11.43 -26.02
N ASP A 74 11.17 10.95 -26.98
CA ASP A 74 12.50 10.39 -26.73
C ASP A 74 13.58 11.49 -26.60
N GLN A 75 14.83 11.07 -26.45
CA GLN A 75 16.00 11.96 -26.36
C GLN A 75 16.26 12.81 -27.63
N HIS A 76 15.61 12.48 -28.74
CA HIS A 76 15.69 13.19 -30.02
C HIS A 76 14.41 14.01 -30.31
N ASP A 77 13.61 14.26 -29.27
CA ASP A 77 12.30 14.94 -29.33
C ASP A 77 11.27 14.24 -30.24
N GLN A 78 11.50 12.95 -30.58
CA GLN A 78 10.59 12.17 -31.41
C GLN A 78 9.49 11.56 -30.56
N ARG A 79 8.24 11.67 -31.03
CA ARG A 79 7.08 11.10 -30.35
C ARG A 79 7.04 9.59 -30.55
N VAL A 80 7.08 8.85 -29.45
CA VAL A 80 6.95 7.40 -29.39
C VAL A 80 5.61 7.05 -28.75
N GLU A 81 4.90 6.10 -29.34
CA GLU A 81 3.57 5.65 -28.87
C GLU A 81 3.54 4.14 -28.62
N GLY A 82 2.66 3.72 -27.71
CA GLY A 82 2.47 2.32 -27.35
C GLY A 82 3.20 1.94 -26.07
N PHE A 83 2.55 1.13 -25.22
CA PHE A 83 3.03 0.79 -23.88
C PHE A 83 4.44 0.18 -23.87
N GLU A 84 4.74 -0.72 -24.81
CA GLU A 84 6.06 -1.38 -24.89
C GLU A 84 7.16 -0.38 -25.28
N ALA A 85 6.90 0.43 -26.30
CA ALA A 85 7.86 1.40 -26.80
C ALA A 85 8.14 2.51 -25.77
N VAL A 86 7.08 3.02 -25.11
CA VAL A 86 7.20 3.98 -24.01
C VAL A 86 7.96 3.38 -22.82
N SER A 87 7.68 2.13 -22.44
CA SER A 87 8.37 1.44 -21.35
C SER A 87 9.87 1.30 -21.63
N LYS A 88 10.24 0.97 -22.88
CA LYS A 88 11.64 0.91 -23.32
C LYS A 88 12.34 2.27 -23.24
N VAL A 89 11.67 3.34 -23.68
CA VAL A 89 12.20 4.71 -23.58
C VAL A 89 12.44 5.11 -22.12
N MET A 90 11.45 4.91 -21.24
CA MET A 90 11.58 5.21 -19.81
C MET A 90 12.70 4.41 -19.16
N THR A 91 12.75 3.10 -19.42
CA THR A 91 13.75 2.21 -18.84
C THR A 91 15.16 2.62 -19.26
N ASN A 92 15.36 2.92 -20.54
CA ASN A 92 16.67 3.36 -21.04
C ASN A 92 17.08 4.72 -20.45
N TYR A 93 16.14 5.66 -20.35
CA TYR A 93 16.39 6.96 -19.74
C TYR A 93 16.85 6.83 -18.28
N TYR A 94 16.09 6.11 -17.44
CA TYR A 94 16.45 5.95 -16.03
C TYR A 94 17.69 5.09 -15.82
N LYS A 95 17.94 4.08 -16.66
CA LYS A 95 19.21 3.34 -16.65
C LYS A 95 20.38 4.28 -16.87
N LYS A 96 20.33 5.10 -17.93
CA LYS A 96 21.37 6.08 -18.21
C LYS A 96 21.53 7.08 -17.06
N LEU A 97 20.43 7.64 -16.56
CA LEU A 97 20.44 8.59 -15.44
C LEU A 97 21.05 8.02 -14.15
N LEU A 98 20.80 6.74 -13.85
CA LEU A 98 21.29 6.09 -12.62
C LEU A 98 22.69 5.48 -12.77
N ASP A 99 23.10 5.12 -13.99
CA ASP A 99 24.41 4.51 -14.29
C ASP A 99 25.48 5.57 -14.58
N GLU A 100 25.08 6.76 -15.04
CA GLU A 100 25.97 7.90 -15.19
C GLU A 100 26.47 8.38 -13.82
N LYS A 101 27.70 7.99 -13.48
CA LYS A 101 28.47 8.62 -12.42
C LYS A 101 28.85 10.01 -12.91
N ASP A 102 28.03 11.01 -12.59
CA ASP A 102 28.38 12.40 -12.85
C ASP A 102 29.66 12.74 -12.06
N HIS A 103 30.79 12.76 -12.77
CA HIS A 103 32.09 13.14 -12.22
C HIS A 103 32.22 14.66 -12.03
N HIS A 104 31.23 15.45 -12.47
CA HIS A 104 31.20 16.92 -12.40
C HIS A 104 30.25 17.44 -11.32
N ARG A 105 30.09 16.71 -10.21
CA ARG A 105 29.37 17.25 -9.06
C ARG A 105 30.15 18.42 -8.48
N THR A 106 29.64 19.63 -8.63
CA THR A 106 30.18 20.83 -7.95
C THR A 106 30.30 20.53 -6.47
N GLN A 107 31.46 20.82 -5.89
CA GLN A 107 31.65 20.67 -4.45
C GLN A 107 30.61 21.52 -3.72
N VAL A 108 30.03 20.95 -2.67
CA VAL A 108 29.06 21.68 -1.86
C VAL A 108 29.78 22.84 -1.19
N ASP A 109 29.25 24.05 -1.35
CA ASP A 109 29.80 25.23 -0.67
C ASP A 109 29.54 25.13 0.82
N THR A 110 30.59 24.80 1.58
CA THR A 110 30.55 24.73 3.03
C THR A 110 30.21 26.06 3.69
N GLN A 111 30.48 27.21 3.05
CA GLN A 111 30.09 28.51 3.59
C GLN A 111 28.57 28.65 3.62
N VAL A 112 27.89 28.20 2.57
CA VAL A 112 26.41 28.20 2.51
C VAL A 112 25.81 27.22 3.51
N ILE A 113 26.40 26.02 3.66
CA ILE A 113 25.92 25.05 4.66
C ILE A 113 26.03 25.63 6.08
N ASN A 114 27.15 26.28 6.40
CA ASN A 114 27.42 26.81 7.73
C ASN A 114 26.55 28.03 8.11
N LEU A 115 25.84 28.63 7.16
CA LEU A 115 24.85 29.68 7.43
C LEU A 115 23.52 29.11 7.95
N GLY A 116 23.28 27.81 7.79
CA GLY A 116 22.08 27.13 8.28
C GLY A 116 22.17 26.74 9.75
N ASP A 117 21.01 26.51 10.36
CA ASP A 117 20.94 26.02 11.73
C ASP A 117 21.58 24.63 11.84
N CYS A 118 22.50 24.48 12.79
CA CYS A 118 23.09 23.20 13.12
C CYS A 118 22.33 22.56 14.28
N LEU A 119 22.20 21.23 14.25
CA LEU A 119 21.61 20.48 15.34
C LEU A 119 22.42 20.67 16.62
N ASN A 120 21.74 20.93 17.72
CA ASN A 120 22.38 20.95 19.03
C ASN A 120 22.74 19.51 19.48
N LEU A 121 23.55 19.40 20.53
CA LEU A 121 24.04 18.10 21.01
C LEU A 121 22.90 17.14 21.38
N GLU A 122 21.83 17.64 21.99
CA GLU A 122 20.67 16.84 22.38
C GLU A 122 19.95 16.26 21.15
N GLN A 123 19.71 17.08 20.12
CA GLN A 123 19.09 16.63 18.88
C GLN A 123 19.95 15.59 18.15
N GLN A 124 21.28 15.78 18.14
CA GLN A 124 22.20 14.80 17.57
C GLN A 124 22.12 13.46 18.31
N MET A 125 22.11 13.50 19.66
CA MET A 125 21.96 12.30 20.48
C MET A 125 20.61 11.61 20.24
N GLN A 126 19.52 12.37 20.13
CA GLN A 126 18.18 11.82 19.86
C GLN A 126 18.09 11.11 18.50
N LEU A 127 18.68 11.70 17.44
CA LEU A 127 18.71 11.10 16.11
C LEU A 127 19.59 9.84 16.04
N GLY A 128 20.57 9.72 16.93
CA GLY A 128 21.46 8.56 17.02
C GLY A 128 20.91 7.40 17.87
N MET A 129 19.76 7.57 18.53
CA MET A 129 19.19 6.51 19.36
C MET A 129 18.69 5.34 18.51
N PRO A 130 18.86 4.09 18.97
CA PRO A 130 18.25 2.94 18.31
C PRO A 130 16.72 3.03 18.39
N PHE A 131 16.05 2.59 17.34
CA PHE A 131 14.59 2.47 17.35
C PHE A 131 14.14 1.31 18.23
N SER A 132 13.08 1.52 18.99
CA SER A 132 12.41 0.44 19.73
C SER A 132 11.26 -0.18 18.91
N ASP A 133 10.85 -1.39 19.27
CA ASP A 133 9.63 -2.02 18.74
C ASP A 133 8.42 -1.11 18.89
N SER A 134 8.35 -0.36 20.00
CA SER A 134 7.26 0.56 20.27
C SER A 134 7.23 1.73 19.29
N ASP A 135 8.40 2.22 18.86
CA ASP A 135 8.52 3.27 17.86
C ASP A 135 8.04 2.78 16.49
N ILE A 136 8.50 1.60 16.10
CA ILE A 136 8.13 0.97 14.83
C ILE A 136 6.62 0.68 14.81
N LYS A 137 6.08 0.07 15.87
CA LYS A 137 4.65 -0.23 16.01
C LYS A 137 3.82 1.04 15.91
N ARG A 138 4.20 2.09 16.64
CA ARG A 138 3.51 3.38 16.63
C ARG A 138 3.44 3.97 15.21
N VAL A 139 4.57 4.05 14.51
CA VAL A 139 4.62 4.61 13.15
C VAL A 139 3.83 3.74 12.18
N LEU A 140 4.03 2.42 12.20
CA LEU A 140 3.32 1.49 11.33
C LEU A 140 1.80 1.57 11.52
N PHE A 141 1.34 1.62 12.77
CA PHE A 141 -0.09 1.66 13.09
C PHE A 141 -0.75 3.00 12.74
N SER A 142 0.02 4.08 12.60
CA SER A 142 -0.47 5.37 12.09
C SER A 142 -0.84 5.35 10.60
N ILE A 143 -0.26 4.44 9.81
CA ILE A 143 -0.49 4.37 8.36
C ILE A 143 -1.85 3.71 8.07
N PRO A 144 -2.80 4.32 7.34
CA PRO A 144 -4.09 3.68 7.06
C PRO A 144 -3.93 2.32 6.34
N SER A 145 -4.68 1.29 6.75
CA SER A 145 -4.48 -0.10 6.28
C SER A 145 -4.77 -0.33 4.79
N HIS A 146 -5.41 0.62 4.11
CA HIS A 146 -5.80 0.55 2.70
C HIS A 146 -4.92 1.43 1.80
N LYS A 147 -3.73 1.82 2.26
CA LYS A 147 -2.74 2.52 1.42
C LYS A 147 -2.15 1.59 0.36
N SER A 148 -1.40 2.17 -0.59
CA SER A 148 -0.79 1.45 -1.71
C SER A 148 0.04 0.25 -1.24
N LEU A 149 0.11 -0.80 -2.08
CA LEU A 149 1.02 -1.92 -1.86
C LEU A 149 2.47 -1.45 -2.03
N GLY A 150 3.39 -2.07 -1.30
CA GLY A 150 4.82 -1.98 -1.54
C GLY A 150 5.23 -2.76 -2.79
N PRO A 151 6.52 -2.72 -3.17
CA PRO A 151 7.07 -3.51 -4.27
C PRO A 151 6.98 -5.03 -4.02
N ASP A 152 6.83 -5.42 -2.75
CA ASP A 152 6.57 -6.78 -2.25
C ASP A 152 5.11 -7.25 -2.43
N GLY A 153 4.20 -6.35 -2.80
CA GLY A 153 2.79 -6.65 -2.96
C GLY A 153 1.97 -6.61 -1.66
N TYR A 154 2.52 -6.13 -0.54
CA TYR A 154 1.80 -6.02 0.73
C TYR A 154 1.49 -4.56 1.10
N ASN A 155 0.34 -4.30 1.73
CA ASN A 155 0.03 -2.98 2.31
C ASN A 155 0.32 -2.96 3.82
N SER A 156 0.24 -1.77 4.42
CA SER A 156 0.37 -1.58 5.88
C SER A 156 -0.60 -2.43 6.69
N GLY A 157 -1.79 -2.76 6.17
CA GLY A 157 -2.77 -3.62 6.83
C GLY A 157 -2.25 -5.03 7.09
N PHE A 158 -1.51 -5.60 6.14
CA PHE A 158 -0.84 -6.90 6.29
C PHE A 158 0.14 -6.88 7.47
N TYR A 159 1.04 -5.88 7.50
CA TYR A 159 2.05 -5.73 8.54
C TYR A 159 1.45 -5.53 9.93
N LYS A 160 0.36 -4.78 10.04
CA LYS A 160 -0.37 -4.63 11.31
C LYS A 160 -0.99 -5.95 11.78
N ALA A 161 -1.60 -6.70 10.86
CA ALA A 161 -2.24 -7.98 11.18
C ALA A 161 -1.23 -9.06 11.58
N ARG A 162 -0.01 -8.98 11.06
CA ARG A 162 1.10 -9.91 11.34
C ARG A 162 2.09 -9.38 12.37
N TRP A 163 1.81 -8.25 13.02
CA TRP A 163 2.77 -7.62 13.93
C TRP A 163 3.30 -8.56 15.01
N GLU A 164 2.46 -9.43 15.58
CA GLU A 164 2.89 -10.38 16.61
C GLU A 164 3.87 -11.45 16.07
N ASP A 165 3.84 -11.73 14.77
CA ASP A 165 4.70 -12.72 14.11
C ASP A 165 6.02 -12.11 13.59
N ILE A 166 5.98 -10.88 13.07
CA ILE A 166 7.09 -10.26 12.31
C ILE A 166 7.56 -8.90 12.86
N GLY A 167 6.87 -8.36 13.87
CA GLY A 167 7.06 -6.99 14.36
C GLY A 167 8.21 -6.80 15.34
N PRO A 168 8.44 -7.70 16.32
CA PRO A 168 9.57 -7.56 17.24
C PRO A 168 10.91 -7.53 16.50
N LEU A 169 11.75 -6.55 16.82
CA LEU A 169 13.16 -6.55 16.42
C LEU A 169 13.84 -7.75 17.10
N LEU A 170 14.46 -8.62 16.30
CA LEU A 170 15.25 -9.75 16.78
C LEU A 170 16.46 -9.29 17.62
#